data_AF-A0A9Q0ARL9-F1
#
_entry.id   AF-A0A9Q0ARL9-F1
#
_cell.length_a   1.000
_cell.length_b   1.000
_cell.length_c   1.000
_cell.angle_alpha   90.00
_cell.angle_beta   90.00
_cell.angle_gamma   90.00
#
_symmetry.space_group_name_H-M   'P 1'
#
loop_
_entity.id
_entity.type
_entity.pdbx_description
1 polymer ?
#
loop_
_entity_poly.entity_id
_entity_poly.type
_entity_poly.pdbx_seq_one_letter_code
_entity_poly.pdbx_strand_id
1 'polypeptide(L)'
;MDIARGMPWHSAPLGILTLSYYLLFGNLGDAYLLCFWTLLFRWQRGTTLIPIYDGHSLGVNGLLWALTVAVASYVLIKAWTRSGRHVKLRQWSGPTKPLLFPCRTTHTRLFPKKHSFTYSYLMVGVPVGWEGSAGGMISTASRDVASTGWYQIHAADYLERGNGHLGLRGKLDDYLKSQGADPSCYPYAYLVTAAKFLGYHFNPISFWYLYSAERDMTAMVLEVNNTFGERRMYFLTSSDAAERIIKGPSVPDTGGLEDKTRRGPASSTLRQAWPKDFHVSPFNSRKGGYSLVARDPFAPMLEGVGRINNTINMSSSKSHPKLTARIFSEGDAIDPVSMGMWQKLKFLTAWWWVGFVTFPRIVKEAGVLLFKRKLHVWYRPEPLRQSMGRLADETERQLEPMFRRYLEYLVSQCPTPLAIRYIPSGLADSQIETFTSPAAHNDNSVDELDFKVLTPVFYSRFVYYAHDLEALFCELNESCTIWVSRPDLIPKLVFKKPPPTLRLSSYFDYGYFKLIQKMRRRPERIVRPMTSTQVPTEFSTPNTKKTDIRDFRISSMDGYVLSNEEEDCRKLYRSLVLKLFIADQVAMGSMDLLWLESFIFRTVLAWIATR
;
A
#
# COMPACT_ATOMS: atom_id res chain seq x y z
N MET A 1 40.10 -54.16 -39.97
CA MET A 1 41.29 -53.34 -39.71
C MET A 1 40.87 -51.89 -39.80
N ASP A 2 40.90 -51.03 -38.79
CA ASP A 2 41.07 -51.16 -37.35
C ASP A 2 40.58 -49.82 -36.77
N ILE A 3 39.87 -49.90 -35.64
CA ILE A 3 40.03 -49.06 -34.45
C ILE A 3 39.98 -47.53 -34.66
N ALA A 4 38.80 -46.96 -34.36
CA ALA A 4 38.69 -45.70 -33.61
C ALA A 4 37.47 -45.76 -32.67
N ARG A 5 37.60 -46.54 -31.58
CA ARG A 5 36.84 -46.32 -30.35
C ARG A 5 37.50 -45.17 -29.59
N GLY A 6 36.73 -44.17 -29.18
CA GLY A 6 37.19 -43.09 -28.31
C GLY A 6 36.03 -42.31 -27.68
N MET A 7 35.52 -42.83 -26.57
CA MET A 7 34.64 -42.21 -25.54
C MET A 7 33.14 -41.96 -25.82
N PRO A 8 32.24 -42.60 -25.02
CA PRO A 8 30.92 -42.09 -24.71
C PRO A 8 30.91 -41.50 -23.28
N TRP A 9 31.07 -40.19 -23.17
CA TRP A 9 30.64 -39.37 -22.03
C TRP A 9 30.13 -38.07 -22.70
N HIS A 10 28.93 -37.52 -22.49
CA HIS A 10 28.23 -37.24 -21.25
C HIS A 10 26.76 -36.88 -21.56
N SER A 11 25.80 -37.56 -20.94
CA SER A 11 24.46 -37.02 -20.69
C SER A 11 23.81 -37.63 -19.44
N ALA A 12 24.21 -38.85 -19.07
CA ALA A 12 23.80 -39.52 -17.84
C ALA A 12 24.22 -38.86 -16.50
N PRO A 13 25.42 -38.22 -16.34
CA PRO A 13 25.82 -37.75 -15.01
C PRO A 13 24.95 -36.59 -14.52
N LEU A 14 24.43 -35.76 -15.44
CA LEU A 14 23.59 -34.63 -15.08
C LEU A 14 22.22 -35.10 -14.54
N GLY A 15 21.59 -36.07 -15.19
CA GLY A 15 20.31 -36.65 -14.74
C GLY A 15 20.41 -37.27 -13.33
N ILE A 16 21.47 -38.03 -13.07
CA ILE A 16 21.71 -38.65 -11.74
C ILE A 16 22.01 -37.58 -10.67
N LEU A 17 22.77 -36.53 -11.01
CA LEU A 17 23.01 -35.40 -10.12
C LEU A 17 21.72 -34.61 -9.83
N THR A 18 20.85 -34.42 -10.82
CA THR A 18 19.55 -33.76 -10.60
C THR A 18 18.58 -34.61 -9.78
N LEU A 19 18.57 -35.93 -9.98
CA LEU A 19 17.72 -36.85 -9.21
C LEU A 19 18.19 -36.95 -7.76
N SER A 20 19.50 -37.00 -7.52
CA SER A 20 20.07 -36.96 -6.17
C SER A 20 19.81 -35.62 -5.46
N TYR A 21 19.82 -34.49 -6.18
CA TYR A 21 19.35 -33.21 -5.63
C TYR A 21 17.91 -33.30 -5.12
N TYR A 22 16.97 -33.87 -5.89
CA TYR A 22 15.58 -34.01 -5.43
C TYR A 22 15.39 -35.01 -4.30
N LEU A 23 16.15 -36.10 -4.26
CA LEU A 23 16.09 -37.07 -3.17
C LEU A 23 16.59 -36.50 -1.84
N LEU A 24 17.58 -35.61 -1.89
CA LEU A 24 18.19 -35.01 -0.70
C LEU A 24 17.54 -33.68 -0.28
N PHE A 25 17.06 -32.88 -1.23
CA PHE A 25 16.60 -31.50 -1.01
C PHE A 25 15.20 -31.20 -1.56
N GLY A 26 14.52 -32.19 -2.16
CA GLY A 26 13.21 -32.01 -2.79
C GLY A 26 12.09 -31.81 -1.77
N ASN A 27 11.08 -31.02 -2.17
CA ASN A 27 9.83 -30.84 -1.42
C ASN A 27 8.61 -31.35 -2.22
N LEU A 28 7.41 -31.26 -1.62
CA LEU A 28 6.16 -31.67 -2.28
C LEU A 28 5.93 -30.95 -3.63
N GLY A 29 6.31 -29.67 -3.74
CA GLY A 29 6.22 -28.91 -5.00
C GLY A 29 7.12 -29.46 -6.10
N ASP A 30 8.32 -29.90 -5.73
CA ASP A 30 9.28 -30.52 -6.64
C ASP A 30 8.77 -31.88 -7.16
N ALA A 31 8.05 -32.64 -6.34
CA ALA A 31 7.38 -33.87 -6.77
C ALA A 31 6.30 -33.59 -7.83
N TYR A 32 5.52 -32.50 -7.68
CA TYR A 32 4.56 -32.08 -8.71
C TYR A 32 5.24 -31.67 -10.01
N LEU A 33 6.38 -30.97 -9.96
CA LEU A 33 7.14 -30.59 -11.16
C LEU A 33 7.67 -31.83 -11.90
N LEU A 34 8.21 -32.82 -11.18
CA LEU A 34 8.65 -34.09 -11.77
C LEU A 34 7.47 -34.86 -12.38
N CYS A 35 6.34 -34.96 -11.68
CA CYS A 35 5.11 -35.57 -12.22
C CYS A 35 4.58 -34.84 -13.45
N PHE A 36 4.57 -33.51 -13.45
CA PHE A 36 4.13 -32.69 -14.58
C PHE A 36 5.00 -32.94 -15.83
N TRP A 37 6.32 -32.86 -15.70
CA TRP A 37 7.22 -33.07 -16.82
C TRP A 37 7.23 -34.52 -17.32
N THR A 38 7.15 -35.52 -16.44
CA THR A 38 7.00 -36.93 -16.86
C THR A 38 5.70 -37.15 -17.65
N LEU A 39 4.58 -36.58 -17.22
CA LEU A 39 3.32 -36.66 -17.95
C LEU A 39 3.39 -35.93 -19.30
N LEU A 40 3.97 -34.73 -19.34
CA LEU A 40 4.13 -33.95 -20.57
C LEU A 40 5.03 -34.68 -21.59
N PHE A 41 6.13 -35.29 -21.15
CA PHE A 41 7.01 -36.06 -22.03
C PHE A 41 6.35 -37.36 -22.52
N ARG A 42 5.59 -38.05 -21.66
CA ARG A 42 4.79 -39.21 -22.09
C ARG A 42 3.70 -38.81 -23.08
N TRP A 43 3.08 -37.64 -22.89
CA TRP A 43 2.12 -37.07 -23.84
C TRP A 43 2.78 -36.77 -25.19
N GLN A 44 3.90 -36.04 -25.22
CA GLN A 44 4.61 -35.71 -26.48
C GLN A 44 5.07 -36.95 -27.25
N ARG A 45 5.47 -38.02 -26.56
CA ARG A 45 5.79 -39.31 -27.20
C ARG A 45 4.55 -40.08 -27.66
N GLY A 46 3.39 -39.83 -27.05
CA GLY A 46 2.10 -40.42 -27.42
C GLY A 46 1.32 -39.68 -28.52
N THR A 47 1.75 -38.47 -28.92
CA THR A 47 1.06 -37.62 -29.91
C THR A 47 1.39 -37.87 -31.38
N THR A 48 2.03 -38.99 -31.73
CA THR A 48 2.17 -39.40 -33.15
C THR A 48 0.85 -39.81 -33.82
N LEU A 49 -0.30 -39.71 -33.14
CA LEU A 49 -1.60 -40.18 -33.64
C LEU A 49 -2.65 -39.09 -33.94
N ILE A 50 -2.34 -37.79 -33.88
CA ILE A 50 -3.31 -36.75 -34.27
C ILE A 50 -2.65 -35.64 -35.10
N PRO A 51 -2.85 -35.60 -36.43
CA PRO A 51 -2.45 -34.47 -37.26
C PRO A 51 -3.60 -33.45 -37.28
N ILE A 52 -3.49 -32.37 -36.50
CA ILE A 52 -4.43 -31.24 -36.62
C ILE A 52 -3.66 -29.92 -36.67
N TYR A 53 -3.67 -29.38 -37.90
CA TYR A 53 -3.67 -27.98 -38.32
C TYR A 53 -2.52 -27.04 -37.90
N ASP A 54 -1.71 -26.73 -38.92
CA ASP A 54 -0.94 -25.49 -39.07
C ASP A 54 -1.82 -24.25 -38.88
N GLY A 55 -1.34 -23.29 -38.07
CA GLY A 55 -1.98 -21.98 -37.97
C GLY A 55 -1.56 -21.18 -36.73
N HIS A 56 -0.33 -20.67 -36.73
CA HIS A 56 0.27 -19.82 -35.69
C HIS A 56 -0.49 -18.51 -35.35
N SER A 57 -1.71 -18.26 -35.85
CA SER A 57 -2.53 -17.07 -35.59
C SER A 57 -3.76 -17.31 -34.68
N LEU A 58 -4.08 -18.56 -34.36
CA LEU A 58 -5.24 -18.93 -33.51
C LEU A 58 -4.95 -18.89 -32.01
N GLY A 59 -3.68 -18.94 -31.60
CA GLY A 59 -3.30 -19.00 -30.19
C GLY A 59 -3.78 -17.79 -29.39
N VAL A 60 -3.44 -16.58 -29.83
CA VAL A 60 -3.72 -15.35 -29.07
C VAL A 60 -5.20 -14.98 -29.11
N ASN A 61 -5.83 -15.05 -30.29
CA ASN A 61 -7.26 -14.73 -30.43
C ASN A 61 -8.17 -15.80 -29.81
N GLY A 62 -7.79 -17.08 -29.89
CA GLY A 62 -8.48 -18.18 -29.21
C GLY A 62 -8.37 -18.08 -27.69
N LEU A 63 -7.20 -17.73 -27.17
CA LEU A 63 -7.01 -17.44 -25.73
C LEU A 63 -7.84 -16.24 -25.27
N LEU A 64 -7.90 -15.16 -26.07
CA LEU A 64 -8.73 -13.99 -25.77
C LEU A 64 -10.21 -14.35 -25.75
N TRP A 65 -10.70 -15.13 -26.72
CA TRP A 65 -12.08 -15.61 -26.75
C TRP A 65 -12.40 -16.58 -25.61
N ALA A 66 -11.50 -17.51 -25.31
CA ALA A 66 -11.66 -18.43 -24.18
C ALA A 66 -11.68 -17.65 -22.84
N LEU A 67 -10.85 -16.63 -22.70
CA LEU A 67 -10.82 -15.76 -21.53
C LEU A 67 -12.10 -14.91 -21.42
N THR A 68 -12.59 -14.33 -22.52
CA THR A 68 -13.84 -13.54 -22.49
C THR A 68 -15.04 -14.43 -22.18
N VAL A 69 -15.12 -15.64 -22.76
CA VAL A 69 -16.18 -16.60 -22.46
C VAL A 69 -16.06 -17.13 -21.03
N ALA A 70 -14.86 -17.44 -20.53
CA ALA A 70 -14.67 -17.87 -19.14
C ALA A 70 -15.04 -16.76 -18.15
N VAL A 71 -14.63 -15.51 -18.41
CA VAL A 71 -15.01 -14.36 -17.57
C VAL A 71 -16.50 -14.11 -17.64
N ALA A 72 -17.11 -14.13 -18.83
CA ALA A 72 -18.56 -13.98 -18.99
C ALA A 72 -19.33 -15.10 -18.29
N SER A 73 -18.87 -16.35 -18.38
CA SER A 73 -19.47 -17.50 -17.71
C SER A 73 -19.32 -17.39 -16.20
N TYR A 74 -18.15 -17.00 -15.69
CA TYR A 74 -17.93 -16.72 -14.27
C TYR A 74 -18.83 -15.58 -13.77
N VAL A 75 -18.98 -14.51 -14.55
CA VAL A 75 -19.89 -13.40 -14.26
C VAL A 75 -21.34 -13.90 -14.23
N LEU A 76 -21.78 -14.72 -15.18
CA LEU A 76 -23.14 -15.28 -15.20
C LEU A 76 -23.40 -16.24 -14.03
N ILE A 77 -22.44 -17.11 -13.70
CA ILE A 77 -22.51 -18.02 -12.53
C ILE A 77 -22.56 -17.21 -11.23
N LYS A 78 -21.71 -16.19 -11.08
CA LYS A 78 -21.75 -15.27 -9.93
C LYS A 78 -23.07 -14.47 -9.90
N ALA A 79 -23.59 -14.01 -11.03
CA ALA A 79 -24.85 -13.30 -11.10
C ALA A 79 -26.02 -14.20 -10.64
N TRP A 80 -26.06 -15.45 -11.11
CA TRP A 80 -27.10 -16.42 -10.79
C TRP A 80 -27.05 -16.85 -9.32
N THR A 81 -25.87 -17.17 -8.80
CA THR A 81 -25.68 -17.53 -7.39
C THR A 81 -25.94 -16.37 -6.43
N ARG A 82 -25.81 -15.11 -6.88
CA ARG A 82 -26.08 -13.89 -6.09
C ARG A 82 -27.53 -13.41 -6.16
N SER A 83 -28.32 -13.86 -7.14
CA SER A 83 -29.67 -13.33 -7.39
C SER A 83 -30.75 -13.88 -6.43
N GLY A 84 -30.40 -14.76 -5.50
CA GLY A 84 -31.37 -15.51 -4.70
C GLY A 84 -31.03 -15.63 -3.23
N ARG A 85 -30.96 -14.51 -2.47
CA ARG A 85 -31.23 -14.47 -1.01
C ARG A 85 -31.21 -13.03 -0.48
N HIS A 86 -32.31 -12.63 0.13
CA HIS A 86 -32.44 -11.36 0.88
C HIS A 86 -31.83 -11.54 2.27
N VAL A 87 -30.73 -10.84 2.57
CA VAL A 87 -30.28 -10.66 3.94
C VAL A 87 -31.06 -9.50 4.54
N LYS A 88 -31.62 -9.67 5.74
CA LYS A 88 -32.26 -8.58 6.50
C LYS A 88 -31.22 -7.51 6.80
N LEU A 89 -31.30 -6.39 6.09
CA LEU A 89 -30.45 -5.24 6.30
C LEU A 89 -30.91 -4.45 7.53
N ARG A 90 -29.97 -3.82 8.22
CA ARG A 90 -30.30 -2.80 9.21
C ARG A 90 -31.03 -1.67 8.48
N GLN A 91 -32.21 -1.26 8.97
CA GLN A 91 -32.98 -0.21 8.31
C GLN A 91 -32.22 1.11 8.43
N TRP A 92 -31.70 1.58 7.29
CA TRP A 92 -30.99 2.84 7.20
C TRP A 92 -31.99 3.99 7.24
N SER A 93 -31.87 4.87 8.23
CA SER A 93 -32.74 6.04 8.45
C SER A 93 -32.07 7.36 8.06
N GLY A 94 -30.87 7.33 7.49
CA GLY A 94 -30.17 8.54 7.07
C GLY A 94 -30.71 9.14 5.76
N PRO A 95 -30.41 10.43 5.50
CA PRO A 95 -31.03 11.20 4.41
C PRO A 95 -30.59 10.77 3.01
N THR A 96 -29.40 10.17 2.87
CA THR A 96 -28.83 9.76 1.59
C THR A 96 -28.83 8.25 1.43
N LYS A 97 -28.61 7.78 0.20
CA LYS A 97 -28.60 6.34 -0.15
C LYS A 97 -27.36 5.95 -0.95
N PRO A 98 -27.02 4.65 -1.03
CA PRO A 98 -25.98 4.16 -1.93
C PRO A 98 -26.32 4.47 -3.40
N LEU A 99 -25.35 4.97 -4.15
CA LEU A 99 -25.55 5.41 -5.54
C LEU A 99 -24.34 5.05 -6.42
N LEU A 100 -24.60 4.83 -7.72
CA LEU A 100 -23.58 4.65 -8.75
C LEU A 100 -23.41 5.97 -9.52
N PHE A 101 -22.16 6.38 -9.75
CA PHE A 101 -21.82 7.66 -10.38
C PHE A 101 -20.97 7.41 -11.63
N PRO A 102 -21.59 7.28 -12.82
CA PRO A 102 -20.91 7.38 -14.09
C PRO A 102 -20.20 8.74 -14.23
N CYS A 103 -18.87 8.73 -14.25
CA CYS A 103 -18.06 9.94 -14.29
C CYS A 103 -17.12 9.96 -15.50
N ARG A 104 -16.63 11.15 -15.81
CA ARG A 104 -15.37 11.34 -16.56
C ARG A 104 -14.33 11.93 -15.64
N THR A 105 -13.10 11.54 -15.88
CA THR A 105 -11.94 12.25 -15.35
C THR A 105 -11.15 12.88 -16.48
N THR A 106 -10.65 14.09 -16.22
CA THR A 106 -9.82 14.86 -17.14
C THR A 106 -8.54 15.23 -16.44
N HIS A 107 -7.41 15.08 -17.12
CA HIS A 107 -6.11 15.53 -16.63
C HIS A 107 -5.51 16.45 -17.68
N THR A 108 -5.43 17.74 -17.38
CA THR A 108 -4.85 18.75 -18.26
C THR A 108 -3.57 19.29 -17.63
N ARG A 109 -2.44 18.89 -18.17
CA ARG A 109 -1.14 19.46 -17.86
C ARG A 109 -0.91 20.69 -18.72
N LEU A 110 -0.58 21.81 -18.08
CA LEU A 110 -0.27 23.09 -18.70
C LEU A 110 1.25 23.32 -18.78
N PHE A 111 2.00 22.82 -17.78
CA PHE A 111 3.45 23.03 -17.65
C PHE A 111 4.17 21.75 -17.17
N PRO A 112 5.43 21.47 -17.59
CA PRO A 112 6.24 22.21 -18.58
C PRO A 112 5.89 21.93 -20.05
N LYS A 113 5.23 20.80 -20.32
CA LYS A 113 4.73 20.46 -21.66
C LYS A 113 3.23 20.20 -21.57
N LYS A 114 2.48 20.80 -22.51
CA LYS A 114 1.03 20.62 -22.59
C LYS A 114 0.69 19.17 -22.95
N HIS A 115 -0.21 18.57 -22.18
CA HIS A 115 -0.74 17.24 -22.42
C HIS A 115 -2.10 17.14 -21.73
N SER A 116 -3.12 16.69 -22.45
CA SER A 116 -4.46 16.52 -21.89
C SER A 116 -5.06 15.20 -22.36
N PHE A 117 -5.77 14.54 -21.46
CA PHE A 117 -6.49 13.32 -21.74
C PHE A 117 -7.74 13.24 -20.86
N THR A 118 -8.74 12.52 -21.37
CA THR A 118 -10.04 12.33 -20.74
C THR A 118 -10.46 10.88 -20.88
N TYR A 119 -11.04 10.30 -19.82
CA TYR A 119 -11.52 8.93 -19.88
C TYR A 119 -12.68 8.70 -18.90
N SER A 120 -13.51 7.70 -19.21
CA SER A 120 -14.61 7.26 -18.35
C SER A 120 -14.06 6.65 -17.06
N TYR A 121 -14.75 6.95 -15.96
CA TYR A 121 -14.41 6.51 -14.62
C TYR A 121 -15.70 6.23 -13.85
N LEU A 122 -15.76 5.12 -13.11
CA LEU A 122 -16.94 4.80 -12.31
C LEU A 122 -16.63 5.04 -10.84
N MET A 123 -17.41 5.92 -10.21
CA MET A 123 -17.40 6.09 -8.77
C MET A 123 -18.66 5.44 -8.16
N VAL A 124 -18.51 4.96 -6.95
CA VAL A 124 -19.59 4.44 -6.11
C VAL A 124 -19.65 5.30 -4.87
N GLY A 125 -20.86 5.66 -4.45
CA GLY A 125 -21.04 6.42 -3.23
C GLY A 125 -21.94 5.71 -2.23
N VAL A 126 -21.60 5.86 -0.96
CA VAL A 126 -22.33 5.29 0.17
C VAL A 126 -22.41 6.30 1.31
N PRO A 127 -23.55 6.39 2.01
CA PRO A 127 -23.60 7.07 3.29
C PRO A 127 -22.66 6.40 4.29
N VAL A 128 -21.89 7.19 5.02
CA VAL A 128 -20.99 6.67 6.06
C VAL A 128 -21.84 6.19 7.24
N GLY A 129 -21.68 4.93 7.62
CA GLY A 129 -22.53 4.23 8.60
C GLY A 129 -23.57 3.31 7.97
N TRP A 130 -23.75 3.35 6.64
CA TRP A 130 -24.61 2.39 5.94
C TRP A 130 -23.94 1.02 5.83
N GLU A 131 -24.66 -0.01 6.29
CA GLU A 131 -24.24 -1.41 6.21
C GLU A 131 -25.28 -2.23 5.45
N GLY A 132 -24.87 -2.87 4.36
CA GLY A 132 -25.77 -3.75 3.63
C GLY A 132 -25.45 -3.94 2.14
N SER A 133 -26.49 -4.31 1.40
CA SER A 133 -26.45 -4.54 -0.04
C SER A 133 -27.59 -3.79 -0.74
N ALA A 134 -27.25 -2.87 -1.64
CA ALA A 134 -28.20 -2.06 -2.39
C ALA A 134 -28.38 -2.67 -3.79
N GLY A 135 -29.56 -3.25 -4.03
CA GLY A 135 -29.95 -3.81 -5.32
C GLY A 135 -29.06 -4.94 -5.86
N GLY A 136 -28.22 -5.56 -5.02
CA GLY A 136 -27.19 -6.53 -5.45
C GLY A 136 -26.03 -5.90 -6.23
N MET A 137 -26.00 -4.57 -6.37
CA MET A 137 -24.98 -3.85 -7.13
C MET A 137 -23.89 -3.29 -6.23
N ILE A 138 -24.26 -2.65 -5.12
CA ILE A 138 -23.33 -2.07 -4.15
C ILE A 138 -23.47 -2.84 -2.85
N SER A 139 -22.36 -3.18 -2.20
CA SER A 139 -22.38 -3.66 -0.82
C SER A 139 -21.25 -3.08 -0.01
N THR A 140 -21.52 -2.75 1.25
CA THR A 140 -20.48 -2.60 2.27
C THR A 140 -20.20 -3.97 2.90
N ALA A 141 -18.95 -4.22 3.31
CA ALA A 141 -18.53 -5.54 3.81
C ALA A 141 -19.48 -6.08 4.89
N SER A 142 -20.31 -7.06 4.51
CA SER A 142 -21.03 -7.93 5.43
C SER A 142 -20.15 -9.12 5.75
N ARG A 143 -20.21 -9.64 6.99
CA ARG A 143 -19.52 -10.88 7.40
C ARG A 143 -19.94 -12.09 6.55
N ASP A 144 -21.06 -12.00 5.84
CA ASP A 144 -21.58 -13.04 4.96
C ASP A 144 -21.24 -12.81 3.48
N VAL A 145 -20.37 -13.67 2.94
CA VAL A 145 -19.98 -13.76 1.51
C VAL A 145 -21.20 -13.89 0.59
N ALA A 146 -22.31 -14.45 1.10
CA ALA A 146 -23.56 -14.68 0.38
C ALA A 146 -24.36 -13.39 0.05
N SER A 147 -24.01 -12.24 0.63
CA SER A 147 -24.72 -10.95 0.46
C SER A 147 -23.95 -9.91 -0.35
N THR A 148 -22.88 -10.33 -1.03
CA THR A 148 -21.94 -9.44 -1.70
C THR A 148 -22.49 -8.87 -3.01
N GLY A 149 -22.51 -7.54 -3.12
CA GLY A 149 -22.77 -6.83 -4.36
C GLY A 149 -21.60 -6.93 -5.34
N TRP A 150 -21.84 -6.46 -6.57
CA TRP A 150 -20.80 -6.37 -7.62
C TRP A 150 -19.67 -5.42 -7.24
N TYR A 151 -20.03 -4.27 -6.70
CA TYR A 151 -19.13 -3.22 -6.23
C TYR A 151 -19.10 -3.25 -4.70
N GLN A 152 -17.90 -3.44 -4.16
CA GLN A 152 -17.69 -3.70 -2.75
C GLN A 152 -16.91 -2.56 -2.11
N ILE A 153 -17.41 -2.09 -0.96
CA ILE A 153 -16.77 -1.06 -0.14
C ILE A 153 -16.47 -1.70 1.21
N HIS A 154 -15.21 -2.08 1.42
CA HIS A 154 -14.79 -2.66 2.69
C HIS A 154 -14.17 -1.58 3.55
N ALA A 155 -14.67 -1.39 4.77
CA ALA A 155 -14.15 -0.37 5.68
C ALA A 155 -12.63 -0.48 5.87
N ALA A 156 -12.08 -1.70 5.90
CA ALA A 156 -10.65 -1.98 6.02
C ALA A 156 -9.78 -1.33 4.92
N ASP A 157 -10.35 -1.03 3.75
CA ASP A 157 -9.62 -0.49 2.61
C ASP A 157 -9.44 1.04 2.67
N TYR A 158 -10.13 1.77 3.56
CA TYR A 158 -10.17 3.24 3.56
C TYR A 158 -9.52 3.87 4.79
N LEU A 159 -9.16 5.17 4.74
CA LEU A 159 -8.54 5.91 5.85
C LEU A 159 -7.31 5.17 6.43
N GLU A 160 -7.27 4.88 7.74
CA GLU A 160 -6.27 3.98 8.34
C GLU A 160 -6.43 2.56 7.77
N ARG A 161 -5.35 1.82 7.45
CA ARG A 161 -5.49 0.47 6.86
C ARG A 161 -5.92 -0.54 7.94
N GLY A 162 -6.83 -1.44 7.60
CA GLY A 162 -7.39 -2.38 8.58
C GLY A 162 -8.48 -1.70 9.43
N ASN A 163 -8.61 -2.10 10.68
CA ASN A 163 -9.66 -1.74 11.63
C ASN A 163 -11.08 -1.81 11.03
N GLY A 164 -11.30 -2.80 10.16
CA GLY A 164 -12.56 -2.92 9.42
C GLY A 164 -13.79 -3.12 10.32
N HIS A 165 -13.58 -3.65 11.52
CA HIS A 165 -14.62 -3.86 12.53
C HIS A 165 -15.24 -2.55 13.06
N LEU A 166 -14.55 -1.41 12.94
CA LEU A 166 -15.06 -0.09 13.30
C LEU A 166 -16.06 0.47 12.26
N GLY A 167 -16.18 -0.18 11.09
CA GLY A 167 -16.95 0.34 9.97
C GLY A 167 -16.38 1.63 9.39
N LEU A 168 -17.09 2.25 8.44
CA LEU A 168 -16.65 3.52 7.86
C LEU A 168 -16.77 4.69 8.84
N ARG A 169 -17.79 4.67 9.71
CA ARG A 169 -18.06 5.75 10.69
C ARG A 169 -16.99 5.81 11.77
N GLY A 170 -16.71 4.70 12.46
CA GLY A 170 -15.72 4.68 13.54
C GLY A 170 -14.32 5.09 13.05
N LYS A 171 -13.94 4.65 11.84
CA LYS A 171 -12.66 5.05 11.23
C LYS A 171 -12.59 6.52 10.87
N LEU A 172 -13.71 7.10 10.40
CA LEU A 172 -13.79 8.53 10.16
C LEU A 172 -13.67 9.30 11.48
N ASP A 173 -14.32 8.84 12.55
CA ASP A 173 -14.24 9.46 13.87
C ASP A 173 -12.81 9.45 14.42
N ASP A 174 -12.13 8.31 14.35
CA ASP A 174 -10.74 8.18 14.78
C ASP A 174 -9.81 9.08 13.97
N TYR A 175 -10.01 9.15 12.66
CA TYR A 175 -9.26 10.07 11.81
C TYR A 175 -9.51 11.53 12.19
N LEU A 176 -10.77 11.95 12.38
CA LEU A 176 -11.10 13.32 12.77
C LEU A 176 -10.50 13.70 14.12
N LYS A 177 -10.59 12.81 15.13
CA LYS A 177 -9.93 12.98 16.43
C LYS A 177 -8.41 13.13 16.28
N SER A 178 -7.78 12.33 15.39
CA SER A 178 -6.35 12.43 15.10
C SER A 178 -5.94 13.79 14.49
N GLN A 179 -6.88 14.48 13.85
CA GLN A 179 -6.70 15.83 13.30
C GLN A 179 -7.13 16.94 14.29
N GLY A 180 -7.53 16.60 15.51
CA GLY A 180 -8.02 17.54 16.51
C GLY A 180 -9.43 18.07 16.24
N ALA A 181 -10.20 17.43 15.34
CA ALA A 181 -11.58 17.79 15.05
C ALA A 181 -12.55 16.93 15.87
N ASP A 182 -13.62 17.53 16.37
CA ASP A 182 -14.70 16.80 17.03
C ASP A 182 -15.60 16.11 15.98
N PRO A 183 -15.70 14.76 15.98
CA PRO A 183 -16.59 14.06 15.06
C PRO A 183 -18.06 14.41 15.20
N SER A 184 -18.50 14.91 16.38
CA SER A 184 -19.88 15.31 16.64
C SER A 184 -20.34 16.46 15.74
N CYS A 185 -19.41 17.31 15.27
CA CYS A 185 -19.68 18.38 14.32
C CYS A 185 -20.06 17.88 12.93
N TYR A 186 -19.83 16.60 12.63
CA TYR A 186 -20.07 15.98 11.32
C TYR A 186 -20.96 14.73 11.44
N PRO A 187 -22.22 14.86 11.88
CA PRO A 187 -23.11 13.72 12.12
C PRO A 187 -23.44 12.96 10.83
N TYR A 188 -23.43 13.64 9.68
CA TYR A 188 -23.62 13.01 8.38
C TYR A 188 -22.34 13.06 7.56
N ALA A 189 -22.03 11.95 6.89
CA ALA A 189 -20.93 11.89 5.95
C ALA A 189 -21.27 10.97 4.77
N TYR A 190 -20.68 11.24 3.61
CA TYR A 190 -20.89 10.48 2.39
C TYR A 190 -19.56 10.19 1.71
N LEU A 191 -19.26 8.92 1.47
CA LEU A 191 -18.05 8.47 0.79
C LEU A 191 -18.34 8.32 -0.70
N VAL A 192 -17.51 8.89 -1.57
CA VAL A 192 -17.51 8.66 -3.03
C VAL A 192 -16.14 8.18 -3.45
N THR A 193 -16.07 7.00 -4.05
CA THR A 193 -14.82 6.24 -4.24
C THR A 193 -14.86 5.31 -5.45
N ALA A 194 -13.70 4.88 -5.95
CA ALA A 194 -13.61 3.72 -6.82
C ALA A 194 -13.73 2.43 -5.98
N ALA A 195 -14.88 1.75 -6.05
CA ALA A 195 -15.13 0.53 -5.29
C ALA A 195 -14.36 -0.68 -5.83
N LYS A 196 -14.15 -1.68 -4.97
CA LYS A 196 -13.59 -2.98 -5.34
C LYS A 196 -14.56 -3.71 -6.25
N PHE A 197 -14.07 -4.29 -7.34
CA PHE A 197 -14.88 -5.03 -8.31
C PHE A 197 -14.21 -6.37 -8.62
N LEU A 198 -14.92 -7.48 -8.38
CA LEU A 198 -14.41 -8.85 -8.55
C LEU A 198 -13.04 -9.09 -7.86
N GLY A 199 -12.86 -8.53 -6.67
CA GLY A 199 -11.60 -8.64 -5.90
C GLY A 199 -10.50 -7.66 -6.31
N TYR A 200 -10.60 -7.03 -7.49
CA TYR A 200 -9.66 -6.00 -7.92
C TYR A 200 -10.01 -4.65 -7.32
N HIS A 201 -9.00 -3.96 -6.78
CA HIS A 201 -9.17 -2.65 -6.16
C HIS A 201 -8.01 -1.72 -6.53
N PHE A 202 -8.26 -0.80 -7.46
CA PHE A 202 -7.36 0.29 -7.79
C PHE A 202 -8.09 1.61 -7.59
N ASN A 203 -7.77 2.28 -6.48
CA ASN A 203 -8.47 3.49 -6.06
C ASN A 203 -7.46 4.64 -5.82
N PRO A 204 -7.26 5.53 -6.80
CA PRO A 204 -6.35 6.67 -6.68
C PRO A 204 -6.87 7.77 -5.76
N ILE A 205 -8.19 7.88 -5.57
CA ILE A 205 -8.78 8.96 -4.77
C ILE A 205 -10.19 8.63 -4.25
N SER A 206 -10.41 8.92 -2.96
CA SER A 206 -11.73 8.89 -2.32
C SER A 206 -12.10 10.26 -1.77
N PHE A 207 -13.36 10.65 -1.91
CA PHE A 207 -13.91 11.90 -1.39
C PHE A 207 -14.89 11.58 -0.26
N TRP A 208 -14.61 12.08 0.93
CA TRP A 208 -15.49 11.99 2.09
C TRP A 208 -16.14 13.35 2.32
N TYR A 209 -17.37 13.52 1.89
CA TYR A 209 -18.13 14.75 2.12
C TYR A 209 -18.68 14.72 3.54
N LEU A 210 -18.39 15.76 4.32
CA LEU A 210 -18.80 15.87 5.72
C LEU A 210 -19.80 17.01 5.88
N TYR A 211 -20.90 16.73 6.57
CA TYR A 211 -22.01 17.65 6.72
C TYR A 211 -22.30 17.93 8.19
N SER A 212 -22.65 19.16 8.50
CA SER A 212 -23.07 19.56 9.84
C SER A 212 -24.45 19.00 10.22
N ALA A 213 -24.90 19.25 11.45
CA ALA A 213 -26.25 18.91 11.89
C ALA A 213 -27.34 19.58 11.03
N GLU A 214 -27.05 20.77 10.49
CA GLU A 214 -27.90 21.53 9.58
C GLU A 214 -27.92 20.96 8.14
N ARG A 215 -27.17 19.87 7.89
CA ARG A 215 -27.05 19.19 6.58
C ARG A 215 -26.35 20.02 5.50
N ASP A 216 -25.54 20.98 5.91
CA ASP A 216 -24.65 21.73 5.02
C ASP A 216 -23.28 21.08 4.93
N MET A 217 -22.70 21.02 3.74
CA MET A 217 -21.33 20.52 3.55
C MET A 217 -20.32 21.52 4.11
N THR A 218 -19.67 21.19 5.23
CA THR A 218 -18.73 22.08 5.93
C THR A 218 -17.27 21.64 5.83
N ALA A 219 -17.03 20.36 5.52
CA ALA A 219 -15.69 19.81 5.39
C ALA A 219 -15.64 18.63 4.40
N MET A 220 -14.42 18.24 4.04
CA MET A 220 -14.13 17.06 3.22
C MET A 220 -12.85 16.37 3.71
N VAL A 221 -12.84 15.03 3.73
CA VAL A 221 -11.57 14.27 3.76
C VAL A 221 -11.24 13.83 2.33
N LEU A 222 -10.10 14.27 1.83
CA LEU A 222 -9.56 13.83 0.54
C LEU A 222 -8.52 12.74 0.78
N GLU A 223 -8.88 11.50 0.50
CA GLU A 223 -7.96 10.36 0.60
C GLU A 223 -7.30 10.13 -0.76
N VAL A 224 -5.99 10.36 -0.86
CA VAL A 224 -5.22 10.20 -2.10
C VAL A 224 -4.29 9.00 -1.97
N ASN A 225 -4.35 8.08 -2.92
CA ASN A 225 -3.48 6.91 -3.01
C ASN A 225 -2.59 7.02 -4.26
N ASN A 226 -1.34 6.58 -4.17
CA ASN A 226 -0.44 6.54 -5.33
C ASN A 226 -0.20 5.10 -5.83
N THR A 227 0.47 4.97 -6.97
CA THR A 227 0.79 3.67 -7.58
C THR A 227 1.88 2.89 -6.83
N PHE A 228 2.48 3.47 -5.78
CA PHE A 228 3.45 2.79 -4.92
C PHE A 228 2.78 2.16 -3.69
N GLY A 229 1.45 2.27 -3.56
CA GLY A 229 0.70 1.76 -2.42
C GLY A 229 0.72 2.68 -1.19
N GLU A 230 1.22 3.90 -1.32
CA GLU A 230 1.20 4.89 -0.24
C GLU A 230 -0.14 5.64 -0.23
N ARG A 231 -0.49 6.22 0.92
CA ARG A 231 -1.74 6.96 1.13
C ARG A 231 -1.49 8.28 1.87
N ARG A 232 -2.22 9.32 1.49
CA ARG A 232 -2.25 10.61 2.20
C ARG A 232 -3.69 11.10 2.28
N MET A 233 -4.14 11.40 3.49
CA MET A 233 -5.47 11.97 3.76
C MET A 233 -5.34 13.46 4.04
N TYR A 234 -6.15 14.30 3.41
CA TYR A 234 -6.21 15.73 3.69
C TYR A 234 -7.58 16.05 4.31
N PHE A 235 -7.59 16.57 5.53
CA PHE A 235 -8.80 17.13 6.11
C PHE A 235 -8.94 18.59 5.67
N LEU A 236 -10.02 18.87 4.96
CA LEU A 236 -10.29 20.14 4.29
C LEU A 236 -11.55 20.77 4.87
N THR A 237 -11.51 22.03 5.25
CA THR A 237 -12.62 22.76 5.88
C THR A 237 -12.93 24.02 5.09
N SER A 238 -14.20 24.46 5.14
CA SER A 238 -14.58 25.77 4.58
C SER A 238 -13.79 26.88 5.29
N SER A 239 -13.45 27.96 4.57
CA SER A 239 -12.76 29.14 5.14
C SER A 239 -13.46 29.66 6.40
N ASP A 240 -14.79 29.61 6.43
CA ASP A 240 -15.63 30.10 7.54
C ASP A 240 -15.63 29.14 8.75
N ALA A 241 -15.26 27.88 8.54
CA ALA A 241 -15.14 26.86 9.59
C ALA A 241 -13.72 26.83 10.20
N ALA A 242 -12.69 27.18 9.41
CA ALA A 242 -11.31 27.27 9.91
C ALA A 242 -11.16 28.31 11.03
N GLU A 243 -11.88 29.44 10.97
CA GLU A 243 -11.88 30.45 12.05
C GLU A 243 -12.54 29.96 13.36
N ARG A 244 -13.54 29.07 13.28
CA ARG A 244 -14.21 28.50 14.46
C ARG A 244 -13.35 27.46 15.17
N ILE A 245 -12.50 26.73 14.43
CA ILE A 245 -11.55 25.77 14.99
C ILE A 245 -10.42 26.49 15.74
N ILE A 246 -10.00 27.68 15.28
CA ILE A 246 -8.93 28.47 15.94
C ILE A 246 -9.43 29.16 17.23
N LYS A 247 -10.70 29.52 17.34
CA LYS A 247 -11.22 30.29 18.49
C LYS A 247 -11.73 29.46 19.67
N GLY A 248 -11.81 28.13 19.56
CA GLY A 248 -12.42 27.30 20.61
C GLY A 248 -13.89 27.66 20.89
N PRO A 249 -14.56 27.00 21.84
CA PRO A 249 -15.91 27.37 22.24
C PRO A 249 -15.85 28.63 23.11
N SER A 250 -15.81 29.81 22.50
CA SER A 250 -15.90 31.07 23.24
C SER A 250 -17.35 31.34 23.67
N VAL A 251 -17.49 31.61 24.96
CA VAL A 251 -18.64 32.12 25.72
C VAL A 251 -19.53 33.07 24.90
N PRO A 252 -20.87 33.04 25.05
CA PRO A 252 -21.75 33.94 24.32
C PRO A 252 -21.47 35.41 24.71
N ASP A 253 -20.89 36.17 23.78
CA ASP A 253 -20.79 37.62 23.89
C ASP A 253 -22.20 38.22 23.96
N THR A 254 -22.47 38.82 25.12
CA THR A 254 -23.63 39.64 25.38
C THR A 254 -23.25 41.07 25.00
N GLY A 255 -23.79 41.57 23.88
CA GLY A 255 -23.75 42.99 23.55
C GLY A 255 -23.36 43.26 22.10
N GLY A 256 -24.37 43.53 21.27
CA GLY A 256 -24.17 43.98 19.89
C GLY A 256 -25.33 43.55 19.00
N LEU A 257 -26.38 44.36 18.97
CA LEU A 257 -27.51 44.21 18.04
C LEU A 257 -27.06 44.67 16.64
N GLU A 258 -26.14 43.92 16.02
CA GLU A 258 -25.76 44.12 14.62
C GLU A 258 -26.24 42.94 13.77
N ASP A 259 -27.34 43.22 13.07
CA ASP A 259 -27.81 42.64 11.82
C ASP A 259 -27.48 41.16 11.51
N LYS A 260 -28.28 40.25 12.10
CA LYS A 260 -28.33 38.81 11.76
C LYS A 260 -28.98 38.50 10.39
N THR A 261 -29.09 39.45 9.45
CA THR A 261 -29.77 39.23 8.16
C THR A 261 -28.85 38.97 6.96
N ARG A 262 -27.55 38.73 7.15
CA ARG A 262 -26.64 38.27 6.07
C ARG A 262 -26.15 36.83 6.26
N ARG A 263 -27.07 35.88 6.47
CA ARG A 263 -26.79 34.48 6.07
C ARG A 263 -26.91 34.41 4.55
N GLY A 264 -25.79 34.61 3.85
CA GLY A 264 -25.69 34.22 2.44
C GLY A 264 -26.03 32.73 2.30
N PRO A 265 -26.54 32.27 1.13
CA PRO A 265 -26.92 30.88 0.95
C PRO A 265 -25.74 29.96 1.27
N ALA A 266 -26.02 28.87 2.01
CA ALA A 266 -25.04 27.85 2.37
C ALA A 266 -24.13 27.52 1.17
N SER A 267 -22.82 27.68 1.34
CA SER A 267 -21.89 27.52 0.22
C SER A 267 -21.88 26.06 -0.22
N SER A 268 -22.63 25.75 -1.28
CA SER A 268 -22.65 24.45 -1.98
C SER A 268 -21.29 24.06 -2.59
N THR A 269 -20.25 24.85 -2.37
CA THR A 269 -18.90 24.64 -2.92
C THR A 269 -17.86 24.85 -1.83
N LEU A 270 -17.03 23.84 -1.60
CA LEU A 270 -15.84 23.88 -0.77
C LEU A 270 -14.63 24.29 -1.61
N ARG A 271 -13.87 25.28 -1.13
CA ARG A 271 -12.63 25.75 -1.77
C ARG A 271 -11.52 25.81 -0.75
N GLN A 272 -10.40 25.15 -1.02
CA GLN A 272 -9.23 25.23 -0.16
C GLN A 272 -7.94 24.98 -0.94
N ALA A 273 -6.85 25.61 -0.52
CA ALA A 273 -5.51 25.36 -1.03
C ALA A 273 -4.57 24.92 0.11
N TRP A 274 -3.63 24.03 -0.20
CA TRP A 274 -2.67 23.50 0.77
C TRP A 274 -1.34 23.11 0.10
N PRO A 275 -0.24 22.98 0.86
CA PRO A 275 1.04 22.56 0.31
C PRO A 275 0.99 21.13 -0.25
N LYS A 276 1.71 20.91 -1.35
CA LYS A 276 1.90 19.55 -1.88
C LYS A 276 2.99 18.85 -1.06
N ASP A 277 2.64 17.75 -0.42
CA ASP A 277 3.55 16.93 0.41
C ASP A 277 3.58 15.45 -0.03
N PHE A 278 2.79 15.09 -1.05
CA PHE A 278 2.61 13.71 -1.50
C PHE A 278 3.08 13.49 -2.94
N HIS A 279 3.74 12.35 -3.19
CA HIS A 279 4.28 11.99 -4.49
C HIS A 279 3.31 11.07 -5.25
N VAL A 280 2.44 11.68 -6.06
CA VAL A 280 1.39 10.96 -6.80
C VAL A 280 1.86 10.53 -8.21
N SER A 281 2.83 11.24 -8.79
CA SER A 281 3.26 11.01 -10.18
C SER A 281 4.76 11.24 -10.34
N PRO A 282 5.46 10.35 -11.06
CA PRO A 282 6.89 10.48 -11.34
C PRO A 282 7.21 11.72 -12.18
N PHE A 283 6.23 12.34 -12.85
CA PHE A 283 6.45 13.55 -13.65
C PHE A 283 6.26 14.86 -12.86
N ASN A 284 6.12 14.77 -11.54
CA ASN A 284 5.99 15.93 -10.66
C ASN A 284 6.74 15.75 -9.34
N SER A 285 7.67 16.66 -9.05
CA SER A 285 8.25 16.83 -7.71
C SER A 285 7.17 17.05 -6.64
N ARG A 286 7.50 16.83 -5.37
CA ARG A 286 6.62 17.22 -4.24
C ARG A 286 6.45 18.73 -4.05
N LYS A 287 7.24 19.60 -4.70
CA LYS A 287 7.10 21.06 -4.59
C LYS A 287 5.79 21.62 -5.15
N GLY A 288 5.34 22.73 -4.56
CA GLY A 288 4.18 23.51 -4.99
C GLY A 288 3.01 23.34 -4.05
N GLY A 289 1.80 23.60 -4.56
CA GLY A 289 0.57 23.47 -3.80
C GLY A 289 -0.50 22.75 -4.58
N TYR A 290 -1.51 22.28 -3.85
CA TYR A 290 -2.79 21.86 -4.40
C TYR A 290 -3.86 22.88 -4.04
N SER A 291 -4.90 22.96 -4.87
CA SER A 291 -6.15 23.60 -4.51
C SER A 291 -7.32 22.74 -4.98
N LEU A 292 -8.35 22.62 -4.16
CA LEU A 292 -9.59 21.92 -4.47
C LEU A 292 -10.73 22.91 -4.63
N VAL A 293 -11.58 22.62 -5.60
CA VAL A 293 -12.94 23.14 -5.70
C VAL A 293 -13.85 21.92 -5.77
N ALA A 294 -14.60 21.66 -4.71
CA ALA A 294 -15.54 20.54 -4.63
C ALA A 294 -16.95 21.07 -4.47
N ARG A 295 -17.89 20.56 -5.28
CA ARG A 295 -19.31 20.88 -5.13
C ARG A 295 -20.00 19.83 -4.29
N ASP A 296 -20.93 20.26 -3.46
CA ASP A 296 -21.82 19.37 -2.73
C ASP A 296 -22.73 18.62 -3.73
N PRO A 297 -22.63 17.28 -3.84
CA PRO A 297 -23.44 16.50 -4.75
C PRO A 297 -24.92 16.43 -4.33
N PHE A 298 -25.23 16.71 -3.07
CA PHE A 298 -26.58 16.62 -2.50
C PHE A 298 -27.11 17.98 -2.01
N ALA A 299 -26.51 19.10 -2.39
CA ALA A 299 -27.06 20.41 -2.08
C ALA A 299 -28.41 20.65 -2.78
N PRO A 300 -29.35 21.36 -2.13
CA PRO A 300 -29.32 21.76 -0.72
C PRO A 300 -29.77 20.63 0.23
N MET A 301 -29.33 20.69 1.50
CA MET A 301 -29.87 19.88 2.61
C MET A 301 -29.88 18.35 2.44
N LEU A 302 -28.91 17.81 1.70
CA LEU A 302 -28.78 16.37 1.40
C LEU A 302 -29.88 15.79 0.47
N GLU A 303 -30.58 16.63 -0.29
CA GLU A 303 -31.68 16.22 -1.19
C GLU A 303 -31.32 16.25 -2.69
N GLY A 304 -30.11 16.70 -3.03
CA GLY A 304 -29.68 16.84 -4.43
C GLY A 304 -29.56 15.53 -5.21
N VAL A 305 -29.42 15.65 -6.54
CA VAL A 305 -29.45 14.53 -7.51
C VAL A 305 -28.14 13.72 -7.55
N GLY A 306 -27.16 14.03 -6.69
CA GLY A 306 -25.90 13.30 -6.61
C GLY A 306 -24.94 13.64 -7.76
N ARG A 307 -24.79 14.92 -8.14
CA ARG A 307 -23.86 15.30 -9.22
C ARG A 307 -22.47 15.61 -8.67
N ILE A 308 -21.51 14.73 -8.93
CA ILE A 308 -20.11 14.92 -8.54
C ILE A 308 -19.47 15.94 -9.47
N ASN A 309 -18.76 16.92 -8.91
CA ASN A 309 -17.93 17.85 -9.66
C ASN A 309 -16.81 18.38 -8.78
N ASN A 310 -15.66 17.71 -8.83
CA ASN A 310 -14.48 18.06 -8.06
C ASN A 310 -13.33 18.41 -9.00
N THR A 311 -12.66 19.52 -8.73
CA THR A 311 -11.52 20.00 -9.50
C THR A 311 -10.33 20.22 -8.56
N ILE A 312 -9.24 19.52 -8.82
CA ILE A 312 -7.96 19.67 -8.11
C ILE A 312 -6.97 20.33 -9.07
N ASN A 313 -6.47 21.50 -8.69
CA ASN A 313 -5.38 22.16 -9.39
C ASN A 313 -4.08 21.96 -8.63
N MET A 314 -3.00 21.80 -9.37
CA MET A 314 -1.64 21.75 -8.87
C MET A 314 -0.89 22.97 -9.39
N SER A 315 -0.32 23.74 -8.48
CA SER A 315 0.53 24.90 -8.78
C SER A 315 2.00 24.58 -8.51
N SER A 316 2.89 25.32 -9.17
CA SER A 316 4.32 25.31 -8.85
C SER A 316 4.61 26.07 -7.55
N SER A 317 5.83 26.01 -7.04
CA SER A 317 6.27 26.84 -5.90
C SER A 317 6.25 28.35 -6.22
N LYS A 318 6.23 28.72 -7.50
CA LYS A 318 6.05 30.10 -7.98
C LYS A 318 4.59 30.39 -8.36
N SER A 319 3.64 29.62 -7.84
CA SER A 319 2.19 29.75 -8.07
C SER A 319 1.72 29.57 -9.52
N HIS A 320 2.59 29.24 -10.49
CA HIS A 320 2.15 28.92 -11.85
C HIS A 320 1.30 27.62 -11.90
N PRO A 321 0.18 27.60 -12.63
CA PRO A 321 -0.65 26.41 -12.76
C PRO A 321 0.07 25.34 -13.60
N LYS A 322 0.20 24.13 -13.06
CA LYS A 322 0.91 23.01 -13.71
C LYS A 322 -0.03 21.97 -14.26
N LEU A 323 -1.03 21.57 -13.47
CA LEU A 323 -1.94 20.49 -13.83
C LEU A 323 -3.30 20.73 -13.19
N THR A 324 -4.35 20.47 -13.94
CA THR A 324 -5.73 20.46 -13.46
C THR A 324 -6.29 19.06 -13.68
N ALA A 325 -6.71 18.42 -12.59
CA ALA A 325 -7.44 17.16 -12.60
C ALA A 325 -8.90 17.43 -12.23
N ARG A 326 -9.84 16.92 -13.01
CA ARG A 326 -11.28 17.07 -12.72
C ARG A 326 -11.94 15.72 -12.77
N ILE A 327 -12.84 15.46 -11.83
CA ILE A 327 -13.78 14.35 -11.88
C ILE A 327 -15.18 14.92 -11.81
N PHE A 328 -16.02 14.55 -12.77
CA PHE A 328 -17.39 15.02 -12.84
C PHE A 328 -18.33 13.94 -13.38
N SER A 329 -19.58 13.94 -12.91
CA SER A 329 -20.61 13.02 -13.40
C SER A 329 -21.02 13.35 -14.84
N GLU A 330 -21.23 12.33 -15.69
CA GLU A 330 -21.78 12.49 -17.05
C GLU A 330 -23.30 12.67 -17.05
N GLY A 331 -23.96 12.34 -15.94
CA GLY A 331 -25.40 12.47 -15.75
C GLY A 331 -25.77 12.39 -14.27
N ASP A 332 -27.04 12.05 -14.02
CA ASP A 332 -27.57 11.89 -12.67
C ASP A 332 -27.08 10.58 -12.03
N ALA A 333 -27.04 10.56 -10.70
CA ALA A 333 -26.65 9.38 -9.97
C ALA A 333 -27.69 8.26 -10.14
N ILE A 334 -27.23 7.03 -10.26
CA ILE A 334 -28.10 5.87 -10.50
C ILE A 334 -28.34 5.16 -9.17
N ASP A 335 -29.61 5.02 -8.80
CA ASP A 335 -30.02 4.23 -7.63
C ASP A 335 -30.05 2.73 -7.99
N PRO A 336 -29.17 1.90 -7.37
CA PRO A 336 -29.12 0.48 -7.66
C PRO A 336 -30.37 -0.31 -7.25
N VAL A 337 -31.14 0.20 -6.27
CA VAL A 337 -32.35 -0.47 -5.77
C VAL A 337 -33.49 -0.35 -6.77
N SER A 338 -33.61 0.81 -7.43
CA SER A 338 -34.63 1.04 -8.46
C SER A 338 -34.30 0.39 -9.80
N MET A 339 -33.09 -0.15 -9.99
CA MET A 339 -32.71 -0.78 -11.25
C MET A 339 -33.41 -2.12 -11.46
N GLY A 340 -34.08 -2.27 -12.61
CA GLY A 340 -34.55 -3.57 -13.09
C GLY A 340 -33.39 -4.50 -13.49
N MET A 341 -33.66 -5.80 -13.65
CA MET A 341 -32.63 -6.80 -14.01
C MET A 341 -31.90 -6.44 -15.32
N TRP A 342 -32.63 -6.01 -16.34
CA TRP A 342 -32.05 -5.59 -17.63
C TRP A 342 -31.17 -4.34 -17.51
N GLN A 343 -31.57 -3.37 -16.68
CA GLN A 343 -30.77 -2.17 -16.43
C GLN A 343 -29.48 -2.53 -15.70
N LYS A 344 -29.52 -3.47 -14.74
CA LYS A 344 -28.33 -4.00 -14.06
C LYS A 344 -27.39 -4.69 -15.04
N LEU A 345 -27.92 -5.56 -15.90
CA LEU A 345 -27.12 -6.25 -16.91
C LEU A 345 -26.46 -5.26 -17.88
N LYS A 346 -27.23 -4.31 -18.43
CA LYS A 346 -26.72 -3.24 -19.31
C LYS A 346 -25.64 -2.40 -18.62
N PHE A 347 -25.84 -2.08 -17.35
CA PHE A 347 -24.85 -1.33 -16.58
C PHE A 347 -23.56 -2.12 -16.41
N LEU A 348 -23.65 -3.38 -15.98
CA LEU A 348 -22.47 -4.23 -15.79
C LEU A 348 -21.70 -4.43 -17.09
N THR A 349 -22.37 -4.71 -18.21
CA THR A 349 -21.70 -4.88 -19.51
C THR A 349 -21.03 -3.60 -20.00
N ALA A 350 -21.58 -2.42 -19.68
CA ALA A 350 -20.98 -1.14 -20.02
C ALA A 350 -19.78 -0.77 -19.12
N TRP A 351 -19.79 -1.15 -17.84
CA TRP A 351 -18.86 -0.61 -16.83
C TRP A 351 -17.91 -1.61 -16.18
N TRP A 352 -18.06 -2.93 -16.39
CA TRP A 352 -17.23 -3.95 -15.73
C TRP A 352 -15.72 -3.80 -15.98
N TRP A 353 -15.35 -3.32 -17.17
CA TRP A 353 -13.95 -3.23 -17.62
C TRP A 353 -13.24 -1.96 -17.14
N VAL A 354 -13.98 -0.92 -16.75
CA VAL A 354 -13.42 0.43 -16.49
C VAL A 354 -12.39 0.41 -15.36
N GLY A 355 -12.66 -0.33 -14.28
CA GLY A 355 -11.73 -0.51 -13.17
C GLY A 355 -10.41 -1.14 -13.63
N PHE A 356 -10.48 -2.26 -14.34
CA PHE A 356 -9.30 -3.02 -14.81
C PHE A 356 -8.43 -2.24 -15.79
N VAL A 357 -9.02 -1.40 -16.64
CA VAL A 357 -8.30 -0.63 -17.66
C VAL A 357 -7.71 0.68 -17.10
N THR A 358 -8.08 1.10 -15.88
CA THR A 358 -7.58 2.35 -15.28
C THR A 358 -6.06 2.32 -15.09
N PHE A 359 -5.49 1.27 -14.48
CA PHE A 359 -4.05 1.19 -14.29
C PHE A 359 -3.26 1.08 -15.63
N PRO A 360 -3.65 0.21 -16.59
CA PRO A 360 -3.06 0.21 -17.93
C PRO A 360 -3.10 1.58 -18.64
N ARG A 361 -4.19 2.36 -18.48
CA ARG A 361 -4.26 3.74 -19.00
C ARG A 361 -3.23 4.64 -18.34
N ILE A 362 -3.05 4.57 -17.02
CA ILE A 362 -2.03 5.34 -16.31
C ILE A 362 -0.63 5.00 -16.83
N VAL A 363 -0.33 3.71 -17.03
CA VAL A 363 0.96 3.26 -17.60
C VAL A 363 1.15 3.79 -19.02
N LYS A 364 0.13 3.69 -19.87
CA LYS A 364 0.17 4.24 -21.24
C LYS A 364 0.47 5.75 -21.23
N GLU A 365 -0.26 6.52 -20.44
CA GLU A 365 -0.07 7.97 -20.36
C GLU A 365 1.31 8.33 -19.76
N ALA A 366 1.80 7.56 -18.79
CA ALA A 366 3.16 7.70 -18.29
C ALA A 366 4.20 7.45 -19.38
N GLY A 367 4.03 6.40 -20.21
CA GLY A 367 4.87 6.15 -21.37
C GLY A 367 4.86 7.28 -22.39
N VAL A 368 3.68 7.87 -22.68
CA VAL A 368 3.58 9.05 -23.55
C VAL A 368 4.34 10.25 -22.96
N LEU A 369 4.21 10.49 -21.65
CA LEU A 369 4.93 11.58 -21.00
C LEU A 369 6.45 11.38 -21.00
N LEU A 370 6.91 10.15 -20.81
CA LEU A 370 8.32 9.79 -20.81
C LEU A 370 8.93 9.82 -22.22
N PHE A 371 8.41 9.00 -23.14
CA PHE A 371 9.04 8.77 -24.45
C PHE A 371 8.69 9.86 -25.46
N LYS A 372 7.41 10.29 -25.52
CA LYS A 372 6.95 11.26 -26.53
C LYS A 372 7.14 12.70 -26.08
N ARG A 373 6.80 13.01 -24.83
CA ARG A 373 6.90 14.38 -24.29
C ARG A 373 8.24 14.68 -23.62
N LYS A 374 9.08 13.67 -23.39
CA LYS A 374 10.41 13.78 -22.78
C LYS A 374 10.39 14.55 -21.46
N LEU A 375 9.38 14.31 -20.63
CA LEU A 375 9.33 14.92 -19.30
C LEU A 375 10.39 14.30 -18.40
N HIS A 376 10.97 15.13 -17.55
CA HIS A 376 11.85 14.67 -16.49
C HIS A 376 11.11 13.77 -15.50
N VAL A 377 11.74 12.64 -15.18
CA VAL A 377 11.26 11.67 -14.19
C VAL A 377 11.91 11.99 -12.85
N TRP A 378 11.07 12.25 -11.87
CA TRP A 378 11.43 12.37 -10.48
C TRP A 378 11.35 10.99 -9.86
N TYR A 379 12.44 10.57 -9.21
CA TYR A 379 12.44 9.37 -8.39
C TYR A 379 11.42 9.49 -7.26
N ARG A 380 10.87 8.35 -6.84
CA ARG A 380 9.93 8.29 -5.72
C ARG A 380 10.70 8.55 -4.42
N PRO A 381 10.36 9.61 -3.66
CA PRO A 381 10.92 9.80 -2.33
C PRO A 381 10.16 8.95 -1.30
N GLU A 382 10.79 8.66 -0.16
CA GLU A 382 10.11 7.96 0.93
C GLU A 382 8.92 8.76 1.52
N PRO A 383 7.90 8.07 2.06
CA PRO A 383 6.73 8.69 2.69
C PRO A 383 7.12 9.68 3.78
N LEU A 384 6.36 10.76 3.94
CA LEU A 384 6.51 11.67 5.07
C LEU A 384 5.71 11.17 6.27
N ARG A 385 5.97 11.73 7.46
CA ARG A 385 5.24 11.39 8.71
C ARG A 385 3.71 11.43 8.55
N GLN A 386 3.18 12.36 7.76
CA GLN A 386 1.74 12.54 7.54
C GLN A 386 1.16 11.58 6.49
N SER A 387 2.02 10.87 5.76
CA SER A 387 1.63 9.85 4.79
C SER A 387 1.74 8.46 5.41
N MET A 388 0.98 7.53 4.88
CA MET A 388 1.10 6.11 5.16
C MET A 388 1.92 5.44 4.08
N GLY A 389 2.86 4.59 4.50
CA GLY A 389 3.63 3.75 3.60
C GLY A 389 2.79 2.68 2.90
N ARG A 390 3.46 1.93 2.02
CA ARG A 390 2.89 0.74 1.36
C ARG A 390 2.59 -0.37 2.37
N LEU A 391 1.80 -1.35 1.95
CA LEU A 391 1.67 -2.61 2.70
C LEU A 391 3.02 -3.35 2.71
N ALA A 392 3.30 -4.00 3.84
CA ALA A 392 4.45 -4.86 4.01
C ALA A 392 4.30 -6.10 3.12
N ASP A 393 5.39 -6.47 2.45
CA ASP A 393 5.48 -7.78 1.82
C ASP A 393 5.59 -8.88 2.89
N GLU A 394 5.63 -10.14 2.45
CA GLU A 394 5.67 -11.27 3.39
C GLU A 394 6.94 -11.27 4.25
N THR A 395 8.07 -10.81 3.70
CA THR A 395 9.34 -10.79 4.41
C THR A 395 9.31 -9.73 5.52
N GLU A 396 8.88 -8.52 5.17
CA GLU A 396 8.73 -7.41 6.11
C GLU A 396 7.69 -7.72 7.19
N ARG A 397 6.59 -8.40 6.83
CA ARG A 397 5.57 -8.86 7.78
C ARG A 397 6.10 -9.83 8.82
N GLN A 398 7.02 -10.70 8.45
CA GLN A 398 7.66 -11.64 9.37
C GLN A 398 8.75 -10.98 10.22
N LEU A 399 9.46 -9.99 9.68
CA LEU A 399 10.51 -9.26 10.40
C LEU A 399 9.96 -8.23 11.39
N GLU A 400 8.83 -7.60 11.11
CA GLU A 400 8.28 -6.54 11.96
C GLU A 400 8.05 -6.98 13.41
N PRO A 401 7.39 -8.13 13.70
CA PRO A 401 7.20 -8.57 15.08
C PRO A 401 8.52 -8.85 15.81
N MET A 402 9.52 -9.37 15.09
CA MET A 402 10.86 -9.62 15.65
C MET A 402 11.57 -8.31 15.98
N PHE A 403 11.48 -7.31 15.10
CA PHE A 403 12.01 -5.98 15.35
C PHE A 403 11.28 -5.29 16.51
N ARG A 404 9.96 -5.44 16.60
CA ARG A 404 9.14 -4.89 17.69
C ARG A 404 9.59 -5.40 19.05
N ARG A 405 9.70 -6.73 19.21
CA ARG A 405 10.17 -7.35 20.46
C ARG A 405 11.63 -7.01 20.76
N TYR A 406 12.46 -6.89 19.72
CA TYR A 406 13.83 -6.42 19.87
C TYR A 406 13.89 -4.95 20.37
N LEU A 407 13.03 -4.07 19.85
CA LEU A 407 12.93 -2.69 20.30
C LEU A 407 12.46 -2.63 21.75
N GLU A 408 11.41 -3.38 22.11
CA GLU A 408 10.94 -3.52 23.49
C GLU A 408 12.07 -4.01 24.42
N TYR A 409 12.86 -4.99 23.98
CA TYR A 409 14.04 -5.45 24.70
C TYR A 409 15.06 -4.32 24.90
N LEU A 410 15.36 -3.52 23.88
CA LEU A 410 16.26 -2.36 24.04
C LEU A 410 15.72 -1.36 25.07
N VAL A 411 14.41 -1.08 25.08
CA VAL A 411 13.79 -0.20 26.08
C VAL A 411 13.88 -0.79 27.49
N SER A 412 13.65 -2.10 27.63
CA SER A 412 13.73 -2.82 28.92
C SER A 412 15.13 -2.76 29.54
N GLN A 413 16.17 -2.65 28.70
CA GLN A 413 17.57 -2.57 29.12
C GLN A 413 18.06 -1.12 29.32
N CYS A 414 17.22 -0.13 29.04
CA CYS A 414 17.60 1.27 29.13
C CYS A 414 17.69 1.70 30.61
N PRO A 415 18.84 2.23 31.08
CA PRO A 415 19.01 2.63 32.48
C PRO A 415 18.31 3.94 32.82
N THR A 416 17.97 4.76 31.82
CA THR A 416 17.31 6.05 32.00
C THR A 416 15.78 5.91 31.87
N PRO A 417 14.99 6.74 32.57
CA PRO A 417 13.53 6.75 32.44
C PRO A 417 13.13 7.19 31.02
N LEU A 418 12.69 6.23 30.20
CA LEU A 418 12.39 6.41 28.77
C LEU A 418 11.11 5.66 28.41
N ALA A 419 10.20 6.33 27.71
CA ALA A 419 9.01 5.74 27.13
C ALA A 419 9.03 5.91 25.60
N ILE A 420 8.91 4.81 24.85
CA ILE A 420 8.88 4.82 23.39
C ILE A 420 7.49 4.44 22.89
N ARG A 421 6.83 5.35 22.18
CA ARG A 421 5.61 5.05 21.43
C ARG A 421 5.98 4.58 20.03
N TYR A 422 5.88 3.28 19.80
CA TYR A 422 6.23 2.62 18.54
C TYR A 422 5.02 2.58 17.59
N ILE A 423 5.22 3.12 16.39
CA ILE A 423 4.21 3.21 15.33
C ILE A 423 4.73 2.40 14.12
N PRO A 424 4.25 1.15 13.95
CA PRO A 424 4.68 0.27 12.85
C PRO A 424 4.13 0.71 11.49
N SER A 425 4.69 0.15 10.41
CA SER A 425 4.28 0.45 9.03
C SER A 425 3.95 -0.81 8.24
N GLY A 426 2.94 -0.72 7.37
CA GLY A 426 2.61 -1.72 6.35
C GLY A 426 1.82 -2.95 6.80
N LEU A 427 1.60 -3.11 8.11
CA LEU A 427 0.70 -4.12 8.64
C LEU A 427 -0.71 -3.53 8.83
N ALA A 428 -1.72 -4.22 8.29
CA ALA A 428 -3.11 -3.89 8.59
C ALA A 428 -3.40 -4.22 10.06
N ASP A 429 -4.18 -3.38 10.74
CA ASP A 429 -4.61 -3.58 12.13
C ASP A 429 -3.49 -3.54 13.19
N SER A 430 -2.27 -3.11 12.83
CA SER A 430 -1.19 -3.06 13.80
C SER A 430 -1.42 -1.97 14.84
N GLN A 431 -1.34 -2.34 16.10
CA GLN A 431 -1.55 -1.43 17.22
C GLN A 431 -0.30 -0.56 17.45
N ILE A 432 -0.55 0.66 17.90
CA ILE A 432 0.50 1.54 18.44
C ILE A 432 0.76 1.08 19.86
N GLU A 433 2.01 0.72 20.14
CA GLU A 433 2.43 0.22 21.45
C GLU A 433 3.35 1.22 22.13
N THR A 434 3.28 1.29 23.45
CA THR A 434 4.17 2.13 24.25
C THR A 434 5.03 1.25 25.14
N PHE A 435 6.34 1.24 24.89
CA PHE A 435 7.32 0.53 25.69
C PHE A 435 7.88 1.48 26.75
N THR A 436 8.00 1.04 27.99
CA THR A 436 8.52 1.85 29.09
C THR A 436 9.72 1.17 29.73
N SER A 437 10.77 1.94 30.05
CA SER A 437 11.95 1.41 30.71
C SER A 437 11.67 1.16 32.20
N PRO A 438 12.36 0.22 32.86
CA PRO A 438 12.14 -0.05 34.28
C PRO A 438 12.37 1.18 35.18
N ALA A 439 13.29 2.07 34.78
CA ALA A 439 13.57 3.31 35.49
C ALA A 439 12.43 4.34 35.40
N ALA A 440 11.58 4.26 34.35
CA ALA A 440 10.46 5.17 34.15
C ALA A 440 9.31 4.95 35.16
N HIS A 441 9.24 3.78 35.81
CA HIS A 441 8.18 3.49 36.79
C HIS A 441 8.37 4.23 38.13
N ASN A 442 9.59 4.69 38.42
CA ASN A 442 9.93 5.30 39.72
C ASN A 442 10.13 6.82 39.65
N ASP A 443 10.17 7.42 38.46
CA ASP A 443 10.50 8.83 38.25
C ASP A 443 9.28 9.59 37.68
N ASN A 444 9.04 10.81 38.15
CA ASN A 444 7.98 11.68 37.63
C ASN A 444 8.36 12.34 36.29
N SER A 445 9.63 12.27 35.88
CA SER A 445 10.14 12.87 34.65
C SER A 445 10.58 11.80 33.63
N VAL A 446 9.61 11.27 32.89
CA VAL A 446 9.86 10.25 31.86
C VAL A 446 10.15 10.90 30.51
N ASP A 447 11.27 10.52 29.89
CA ASP A 447 11.56 10.94 28.53
C ASP A 447 10.65 10.19 27.53
N GLU A 448 9.63 10.84 26.96
CA GLU A 448 8.81 10.28 25.87
C GLU A 448 9.40 10.44 24.46
N LEU A 449 9.31 9.40 23.63
CA LEU A 449 9.81 9.35 22.26
C LEU A 449 8.84 8.62 21.33
N ASP A 450 8.31 9.31 20.31
CA ASP A 450 7.68 8.64 19.17
C ASP A 450 8.73 8.02 18.24
N PHE A 451 8.60 6.72 17.97
CA PHE A 451 9.34 5.98 16.95
C PHE A 451 8.37 5.53 15.86
N LYS A 452 8.39 6.18 14.69
CA LYS A 452 7.51 5.84 13.57
C LYS A 452 8.30 5.24 12.43
N VAL A 453 7.89 4.06 11.98
CA VAL A 453 8.36 3.50 10.71
C VAL A 453 7.54 4.16 9.58
N LEU A 454 8.21 4.78 8.62
CA LEU A 454 7.55 5.47 7.50
C LEU A 454 7.20 4.50 6.38
N THR A 455 8.05 3.49 6.17
CA THR A 455 7.91 2.50 5.11
C THR A 455 8.40 1.11 5.60
N PRO A 456 7.70 0.01 5.25
CA PRO A 456 8.06 -1.33 5.74
C PRO A 456 9.45 -1.81 5.33
N VAL A 457 10.05 -1.21 4.29
CA VAL A 457 11.41 -1.55 3.84
C VAL A 457 12.47 -1.31 4.92
N PHE A 458 12.16 -0.51 5.95
CA PHE A 458 12.98 -0.40 7.13
C PHE A 458 13.31 -1.77 7.75
N TYR A 459 12.32 -2.67 7.88
CA TYR A 459 12.52 -3.96 8.56
C TYR A 459 13.50 -4.86 7.81
N SER A 460 13.34 -4.97 6.49
CA SER A 460 14.25 -5.75 5.65
C SER A 460 15.63 -5.11 5.53
N ARG A 461 15.75 -3.79 5.62
CA ARG A 461 17.05 -3.08 5.61
C ARG A 461 17.77 -3.14 6.95
N PHE A 462 17.05 -3.13 8.08
CA PHE A 462 17.64 -3.11 9.42
C PHE A 462 18.58 -4.31 9.63
N VAL A 463 18.19 -5.49 9.13
CA VAL A 463 18.98 -6.72 9.25
C VAL A 463 20.31 -6.70 8.49
N TYR A 464 20.58 -5.72 7.63
CA TYR A 464 21.86 -5.57 6.93
C TYR A 464 22.92 -4.87 7.77
N TYR A 465 22.51 -4.09 8.77
CA TYR A 465 23.45 -3.33 9.60
C TYR A 465 24.10 -4.21 10.67
N ALA A 466 25.40 -4.02 10.91
CA ALA A 466 26.11 -4.70 11.99
C ALA A 466 25.89 -4.04 13.36
N HIS A 467 25.55 -2.73 13.37
CA HIS A 467 25.41 -1.94 14.58
C HIS A 467 24.11 -1.14 14.57
N ASP A 468 23.36 -1.21 15.66
CA ASP A 468 22.00 -0.65 15.72
C ASP A 468 22.02 0.88 15.69
N LEU A 469 23.00 1.51 16.35
CA LEU A 469 23.13 2.97 16.33
C LEU A 469 23.44 3.47 14.91
N GLU A 470 24.31 2.77 14.17
CA GLU A 470 24.55 3.07 12.76
C GLU A 470 23.28 2.88 11.94
N ALA A 471 22.56 1.77 12.15
CA ALA A 471 21.31 1.46 11.47
C ALA A 471 20.28 2.59 11.65
N LEU A 472 20.01 2.97 12.91
CA LEU A 472 19.01 3.97 13.25
C LEU A 472 19.36 5.35 12.67
N PHE A 473 20.62 5.80 12.79
CA PHE A 473 21.00 7.10 12.21
C PHE A 473 21.03 7.10 10.68
N CYS A 474 21.45 6.00 10.04
CA CYS A 474 21.42 5.89 8.58
C CYS A 474 19.97 5.87 8.06
N GLU A 475 19.10 5.09 8.69
CA GLU A 475 17.70 5.00 8.30
C GLU A 475 16.89 6.26 8.63
N LEU A 476 17.26 7.01 9.68
CA LEU A 476 16.66 8.31 10.01
C LEU A 476 17.12 9.42 9.06
N ASN A 477 18.44 9.60 8.89
CA ASN A 477 19.00 10.78 8.23
C ASN A 477 19.33 10.55 6.75
N GLU A 478 19.82 9.37 6.37
CA GLU A 478 20.26 9.12 5.01
C GLU A 478 19.13 8.62 4.11
N SER A 479 18.48 7.53 4.53
CA SER A 479 17.43 6.81 3.78
C SER A 479 16.01 7.26 4.13
N CYS A 480 15.81 7.90 5.29
CA CYS A 480 14.51 8.42 5.76
C CYS A 480 13.38 7.39 5.74
N THR A 481 13.66 6.17 6.18
CA THR A 481 12.66 5.08 6.30
C THR A 481 11.96 5.09 7.66
N ILE A 482 12.49 5.83 8.63
CA ILE A 482 11.92 6.06 9.96
C ILE A 482 11.85 7.55 10.28
N TRP A 483 11.00 7.91 11.23
CA TRP A 483 10.92 9.22 11.85
C TRP A 483 10.90 9.06 13.36
N VAL A 484 11.74 9.86 14.04
CA VAL A 484 11.89 9.84 15.50
C VAL A 484 11.67 11.27 16.00
N SER A 485 10.80 11.44 17.00
CA SER A 485 10.45 12.77 17.54
C SER A 485 11.61 13.49 18.22
N ARG A 486 12.38 12.77 19.05
CA ARG A 486 13.57 13.26 19.77
C ARG A 486 14.81 12.42 19.45
N PRO A 487 15.48 12.65 18.31
CA PRO A 487 16.64 11.87 17.87
C PRO A 487 17.83 11.85 18.85
N ASP A 488 17.93 12.86 19.71
CA ASP A 488 18.93 13.00 20.77
C ASP A 488 18.86 11.87 21.82
N LEU A 489 17.71 11.19 21.93
CA LEU A 489 17.52 10.07 22.86
C LEU A 489 17.96 8.71 22.29
N ILE A 490 18.18 8.59 20.98
CA ILE A 490 18.57 7.31 20.33
C ILE A 490 19.86 6.72 20.95
N PRO A 491 20.92 7.49 21.24
CA PRO A 491 22.12 6.95 21.89
C PRO A 491 21.86 6.40 23.30
N LYS A 492 20.87 6.93 24.03
CA LYS A 492 20.48 6.40 25.35
C LYS A 492 19.82 5.02 25.23
N LEU A 493 19.10 4.77 24.13
CA LEU A 493 18.44 3.49 23.85
C LEU A 493 19.45 2.38 23.51
N VAL A 494 20.42 2.66 22.62
CA VAL A 494 21.40 1.66 22.13
C VAL A 494 22.66 1.64 23.03
N PHE A 495 22.48 1.66 24.34
CA PHE A 495 23.58 1.75 25.30
C PHE A 495 24.65 0.68 25.06
N LYS A 496 25.93 1.08 25.07
CA LYS A 496 27.09 0.22 24.78
C LYS A 496 27.28 -0.87 25.86
N LYS A 497 26.55 -1.98 25.78
CA LYS A 497 26.97 -3.24 26.40
C LYS A 497 27.68 -4.12 25.38
N PRO A 498 28.65 -4.96 25.82
CA PRO A 498 29.29 -5.92 24.93
C PRO A 498 28.23 -6.81 24.28
N PRO A 499 28.44 -7.24 23.02
CA PRO A 499 27.48 -8.07 22.31
C PRO A 499 27.16 -9.31 23.16
N PRO A 500 25.88 -9.75 23.19
CA PRO A 500 25.51 -10.93 23.95
C PRO A 500 26.40 -12.10 23.55
N THR A 501 26.93 -12.83 24.53
CA THR A 501 27.75 -14.01 24.29
C THR A 501 26.91 -15.02 23.50
N LEU A 502 27.45 -15.51 22.38
CA LEU A 502 26.80 -16.49 21.52
C LEU A 502 26.51 -17.78 22.30
N ARG A 503 25.30 -17.92 22.82
CA ARG A 503 24.78 -19.21 23.26
C ARG A 503 24.20 -19.92 22.04
N LEU A 504 25.07 -20.57 21.29
CA LEU A 504 24.68 -21.36 20.12
C LEU A 504 24.03 -22.65 20.60
N SER A 505 22.74 -22.82 20.32
CA SER A 505 22.00 -24.05 20.63
C SER A 505 22.28 -25.20 19.65
N SER A 506 22.72 -24.91 18.42
CA SER A 506 22.88 -25.92 17.37
C SER A 506 24.03 -25.61 16.40
N TYR A 507 24.68 -26.66 15.86
CA TYR A 507 25.67 -26.56 14.78
C TYR A 507 25.09 -25.91 13.52
N PHE A 508 23.79 -26.12 13.25
CA PHE A 508 23.11 -25.45 12.14
C PHE A 508 23.06 -23.94 12.35
N ASP A 509 22.73 -23.47 13.56
CA ASP A 509 22.72 -22.04 13.87
C ASP A 509 24.09 -21.42 13.59
N TYR A 510 25.17 -22.09 14.02
CA TYR A 510 26.52 -21.62 13.75
C TYR A 510 26.80 -21.47 12.24
N GLY A 511 26.44 -22.46 11.42
CA GLY A 511 26.64 -22.42 9.97
C GLY A 511 25.87 -21.27 9.30
N TYR A 512 24.59 -21.10 9.63
CA TYR A 512 23.75 -20.01 9.10
C TYR A 512 24.31 -18.64 9.49
N PHE A 513 24.61 -18.43 10.78
CA PHE A 513 25.08 -17.13 11.26
C PHE A 513 26.49 -16.80 10.80
N LYS A 514 27.37 -17.80 10.59
CA LYS A 514 28.66 -17.58 9.92
C LYS A 514 28.49 -17.11 8.48
N LEU A 515 27.53 -17.67 7.75
CA LEU A 515 27.25 -17.26 6.37
C LEU A 515 26.62 -15.86 6.32
N ILE A 516 25.67 -15.57 7.21
CA ILE A 516 25.08 -14.24 7.40
C ILE A 516 26.17 -13.21 7.74
N GLN A 517 27.05 -13.53 8.71
CA GLN A 517 28.18 -12.66 9.10
C GLN A 517 29.08 -12.34 7.92
N LYS A 518 29.37 -13.32 7.05
CA LYS A 518 30.23 -13.16 5.86
C LYS A 518 29.56 -12.33 4.75
N MET A 519 28.23 -12.43 4.60
CA MET A 519 27.49 -11.71 3.55
C MET A 519 26.95 -10.35 4.00
N ARG A 520 26.98 -10.07 5.30
CA ARG A 520 26.49 -8.81 5.86
C ARG A 520 27.27 -7.64 5.27
N ARG A 521 26.53 -6.65 4.77
CA ARG A 521 27.06 -5.39 4.25
C ARG A 521 26.05 -4.29 4.52
N ARG A 522 26.52 -3.06 4.73
CA ARG A 522 25.64 -1.91 4.84
C ARG A 522 24.78 -1.79 3.57
N PRO A 523 23.45 -1.63 3.69
CA PRO A 523 22.59 -1.54 2.52
C PRO A 523 22.84 -0.25 1.76
N GLU A 524 22.62 -0.27 0.45
CA GLU A 524 22.76 0.94 -0.37
C GLU A 524 21.82 2.05 0.13
N ARG A 525 22.31 3.29 0.05
CA ARG A 525 21.54 4.47 0.47
C ARG A 525 20.40 4.70 -0.51
N ILE A 526 19.19 4.93 0.02
CA ILE A 526 18.06 5.34 -0.80
C ILE A 526 18.32 6.77 -1.31
N VAL A 527 18.50 6.91 -2.62
CA VAL A 527 18.86 8.20 -3.24
C VAL A 527 17.72 9.20 -3.07
N ARG A 528 18.04 10.37 -2.51
CA ARG A 528 17.09 11.48 -2.42
C ARG A 528 17.06 12.23 -3.76
N PRO A 529 15.93 12.31 -4.47
CA PRO A 529 15.82 13.27 -5.56
C PRO A 529 15.90 14.69 -4.97
N MET A 530 16.85 15.49 -5.47
CA MET A 530 17.11 16.86 -4.98
C MET A 530 15.82 17.68 -4.95
N THR A 531 15.33 17.96 -3.74
CA THR A 531 14.31 18.98 -3.52
C THR A 531 15.09 20.23 -3.11
N SER A 532 15.28 21.19 -4.04
CA SER A 532 16.18 22.37 -3.90
C SER A 532 15.96 23.34 -2.72
N THR A 533 15.31 22.92 -1.64
CA THR A 533 15.24 23.66 -0.36
C THR A 533 16.09 23.01 0.73
N GLN A 534 16.74 21.88 0.47
CA GLN A 534 17.83 21.41 1.32
C GLN A 534 19.13 22.03 0.79
N VAL A 535 19.71 22.95 1.58
CA VAL A 535 21.12 23.34 1.42
C VAL A 535 21.92 22.03 1.44
N PRO A 536 22.87 21.81 0.51
CA PRO A 536 23.76 20.68 0.63
C PRO A 536 24.42 20.81 2.01
N THR A 537 24.11 19.88 2.92
CA THR A 537 25.11 19.58 3.93
C THR A 537 26.23 18.96 3.14
N GLU A 538 27.20 19.79 2.75
CA GLU A 538 28.49 19.36 2.26
C GLU A 538 29.17 18.59 3.40
N PHE A 539 28.71 17.36 3.63
CA PHE A 539 29.65 16.32 4.02
C PHE A 539 30.34 15.96 2.72
N SER A 540 31.43 16.68 2.47
CA SER A 540 32.48 16.32 1.51
C SER A 540 32.59 14.81 1.41
N THR A 541 32.22 14.26 0.27
CA THR A 541 32.78 13.00 -0.19
C THR A 541 34.18 13.29 -0.69
N PRO A 542 35.26 12.88 -0.01
CA PRO A 542 36.32 12.26 -0.77
C PRO A 542 35.81 10.90 -1.23
N ASN A 543 36.38 10.47 -2.34
CA ASN A 543 36.31 9.14 -2.94
C ASN A 543 36.94 8.09 -1.99
N THR A 544 36.42 8.02 -0.77
CA THR A 544 36.86 7.08 0.26
C THR A 544 36.10 5.80 -0.02
N LYS A 545 36.81 4.82 -0.59
CA LYS A 545 36.51 3.41 -0.33
C LYS A 545 36.34 3.31 1.18
N LYS A 546 35.10 3.15 1.68
CA LYS A 546 34.88 2.88 3.10
C LYS A 546 35.52 1.52 3.36
N THR A 547 36.77 1.54 3.80
CA THR A 547 37.43 0.39 4.38
C THR A 547 36.72 0.12 5.71
N ASP A 548 36.08 -1.04 5.80
CA ASP A 548 35.49 -1.49 7.05
C ASP A 548 36.61 -1.80 8.04
N ILE A 549 36.62 -1.06 9.15
CA ILE A 549 37.62 -1.16 10.23
C ILE A 549 37.13 -2.05 11.38
N ARG A 550 36.02 -2.78 11.19
CA ARG A 550 35.42 -3.65 12.19
C ARG A 550 35.23 -5.03 11.56
N ASP A 551 35.74 -6.08 12.20
CA ASP A 551 35.28 -7.44 11.90
C ASP A 551 33.76 -7.45 12.05
N PHE A 552 33.01 -7.81 11.00
CA PHE A 552 31.55 -7.90 11.05
C PHE A 552 31.18 -8.81 12.21
N ARG A 553 30.80 -8.24 13.36
CA ARG A 553 30.28 -9.00 14.50
C ARG A 553 28.84 -9.38 14.18
N ILE A 554 28.35 -10.37 14.90
CA ILE A 554 26.92 -10.67 14.94
C ILE A 554 26.18 -9.42 15.40
N SER A 555 25.12 -9.04 14.68
CA SER A 555 24.33 -7.86 15.01
C SER A 555 23.67 -8.03 16.38
N SER A 556 23.42 -6.95 17.10
CA SER A 556 22.73 -7.02 18.40
C SER A 556 21.35 -7.66 18.27
N MET A 557 20.65 -7.44 17.15
CA MET A 557 19.37 -8.08 16.85
C MET A 557 19.53 -9.58 16.61
N ASP A 558 20.56 -10.02 15.87
CA ASP A 558 20.87 -11.44 15.71
C ASP A 558 21.15 -12.10 17.06
N GLY A 559 21.93 -11.42 17.90
CA GLY A 559 22.26 -11.86 19.25
C GLY A 559 21.02 -11.99 20.13
N TYR A 560 20.11 -11.00 20.08
CA TYR A 560 18.83 -11.02 20.78
C TYR A 560 17.96 -12.21 20.35
N VAL A 561 17.78 -12.40 19.04
CA VAL A 561 16.96 -13.51 18.51
C VAL A 561 17.56 -14.84 18.92
N LEU A 562 18.87 -15.01 18.87
CA LEU A 562 19.54 -16.24 19.29
C LEU A 562 19.35 -16.57 20.78
N SER A 563 19.35 -15.56 21.65
CA SER A 563 19.32 -15.76 23.10
C SER A 563 17.93 -15.75 23.73
N ASN A 564 16.96 -15.04 23.16
CA ASN A 564 15.66 -14.78 23.81
C ASN A 564 14.45 -15.36 23.06
N GLU A 565 14.57 -15.71 21.77
CA GLU A 565 13.43 -16.17 20.98
C GLU A 565 13.31 -17.70 20.96
N GLU A 566 12.08 -18.18 20.74
CA GLU A 566 11.78 -19.61 20.60
C GLU A 566 12.48 -20.25 19.39
N GLU A 567 12.62 -21.57 19.39
CA GLU A 567 13.32 -22.30 18.32
C GLU A 567 12.71 -22.06 16.93
N ASP A 568 11.38 -22.02 16.83
CA ASP A 568 10.71 -21.80 15.54
C ASP A 568 10.92 -20.38 15.01
N CYS A 569 10.88 -19.38 15.89
CA CYS A 569 11.18 -17.99 15.53
C CYS A 569 12.64 -17.85 15.08
N ARG A 570 13.59 -18.48 15.78
CA ARG A 570 15.01 -18.50 15.40
C ARG A 570 15.24 -19.16 14.04
N LYS A 571 14.58 -20.29 13.77
CA LYS A 571 14.61 -20.97 12.47
C LYS A 571 14.05 -20.10 11.35
N LEU A 572 12.95 -19.39 11.61
CA LEU A 572 12.33 -18.49 10.66
C LEU A 572 13.26 -17.30 10.34
N TYR A 573 13.76 -16.62 11.38
CA TYR A 573 14.65 -15.47 11.25
C TYR A 573 15.91 -15.81 10.45
N ARG A 574 16.65 -16.87 10.83
CA ARG A 574 17.90 -17.24 10.14
C ARG A 574 17.67 -17.60 8.67
N SER A 575 16.56 -18.28 8.35
CA SER A 575 16.21 -18.66 6.99
C SER A 575 15.85 -17.43 6.15
N LEU A 576 15.05 -16.54 6.71
CA LEU A 576 14.58 -15.33 6.04
C LEU A 576 15.72 -14.33 5.81
N VAL A 577 16.53 -14.06 6.83
CA VAL A 577 17.69 -13.15 6.74
C VAL A 577 18.71 -13.69 5.74
N LEU A 578 18.99 -15.00 5.74
CA LEU A 578 19.87 -15.60 4.76
C LEU A 578 19.33 -15.44 3.33
N LYS A 579 18.03 -15.66 3.12
CA LYS A 579 17.38 -15.47 1.80
C LYS A 579 17.46 -14.02 1.34
N LEU A 580 17.29 -13.04 2.24
CA LEU A 580 17.47 -11.63 1.91
C LEU A 580 18.88 -11.33 1.38
N PHE A 581 19.91 -11.82 2.06
CA PHE A 581 21.29 -11.66 1.58
C PHE A 581 21.55 -12.35 0.24
N ILE A 582 20.99 -13.55 0.02
CA ILE A 582 21.09 -14.24 -1.27
C ILE A 582 20.35 -13.46 -2.36
N ALA A 583 19.15 -12.96 -2.08
CA ALA A 583 18.35 -12.15 -3.00
C ALA A 583 19.10 -10.86 -3.39
N ASP A 584 19.77 -10.21 -2.45
CA ASP A 584 20.58 -9.02 -2.70
C ASP A 584 21.76 -9.27 -3.63
N GLN A 585 22.35 -10.47 -3.62
CA GLN A 585 23.48 -10.83 -4.48
C GLN A 585 23.04 -11.32 -5.87
N VAL A 586 21.96 -12.11 -5.94
CA VAL A 586 21.57 -12.84 -7.17
C VAL A 586 20.35 -12.22 -7.85
N ALA A 587 19.42 -11.68 -7.07
CA ALA A 587 18.08 -11.27 -7.51
C ALA A 587 17.80 -9.77 -7.30
N MET A 588 18.83 -8.92 -7.33
CA MET A 588 18.72 -7.46 -7.15
C MET A 588 17.94 -7.04 -5.89
N GLY A 589 18.00 -7.83 -4.82
CA GLY A 589 17.29 -7.60 -3.56
C GLY A 589 15.81 -7.96 -3.59
N SER A 590 15.29 -8.52 -4.69
CA SER A 590 13.89 -8.93 -4.80
C SER A 590 13.69 -10.39 -4.40
N MET A 591 12.89 -10.60 -3.35
CA MET A 591 12.50 -11.95 -2.90
C MET A 591 11.62 -12.67 -3.91
N ASP A 592 10.75 -11.93 -4.62
CA ASP A 592 9.90 -12.49 -5.68
C ASP A 592 10.73 -12.95 -6.88
N LEU A 593 11.75 -12.18 -7.25
CA LEU A 593 12.66 -12.55 -8.33
C LEU A 593 13.50 -13.77 -7.93
N LEU A 594 14.00 -13.82 -6.69
CA LEU A 594 14.70 -15.01 -6.18
C LEU A 594 13.81 -16.25 -6.21
N TRP A 595 12.53 -16.10 -5.85
CA TRP A 595 11.56 -17.19 -5.93
C TRP A 595 11.35 -17.64 -7.37
N LEU A 596 11.20 -16.70 -8.31
CA LEU A 596 11.04 -16.99 -9.74
C LEU A 596 12.28 -17.68 -10.32
N GLU A 597 13.47 -17.18 -10.02
CA GLU A 597 14.74 -17.78 -10.43
C GLU A 597 14.90 -19.20 -9.87
N SER A 598 14.60 -19.38 -8.58
CA SER A 598 14.61 -20.71 -7.96
C SER A 598 13.56 -21.64 -8.59
N PHE A 599 12.38 -21.13 -8.94
CA PHE A 599 11.31 -21.89 -9.58
C PHE A 599 11.73 -22.32 -10.99
N ILE A 600 12.31 -21.42 -11.78
CA ILE A 600 12.85 -21.72 -13.12
C ILE A 600 13.96 -22.76 -13.00
N PHE A 601 14.91 -22.58 -12.07
CA PHE A 601 16.00 -23.51 -11.84
C PHE A 601 15.49 -24.92 -11.49
N ARG A 602 14.55 -25.03 -10.54
CA ARG A 602 13.90 -26.30 -10.20
C ARG A 602 13.14 -26.87 -11.39
N THR A 603 12.42 -26.06 -12.16
CA THR A 603 11.70 -26.54 -13.34
C THR A 603 12.66 -27.12 -14.38
N VAL A 604 13.82 -26.49 -14.59
CA VAL A 604 14.88 -26.97 -15.49
C VAL A 604 15.53 -28.25 -14.95
N LEU A 605 15.83 -28.32 -13.65
CA LEU A 605 16.36 -29.55 -13.02
C LEU A 605 15.37 -30.72 -13.15
N ALA A 606 14.08 -30.49 -12.92
CA ALA A 606 13.04 -31.50 -13.09
C ALA A 606 12.97 -31.94 -14.56
N TRP A 607 13.00 -31.00 -15.51
CA TRP A 607 13.06 -31.31 -16.93
C TRP A 607 14.28 -32.18 -17.28
N ILE A 608 15.48 -31.85 -16.78
CA ILE A 608 16.71 -32.66 -16.96
C ILE A 608 16.55 -34.04 -16.34
N ALA A 609 15.99 -34.15 -15.14
CA ALA A 609 15.83 -35.42 -14.42
C ALA A 609 14.83 -36.37 -15.11
N THR A 610 13.83 -35.81 -15.80
CA THR A 610 12.77 -36.57 -16.50
C THR A 610 13.08 -36.92 -17.95
N ARG A 611 14.15 -36.34 -18.51
CA ARG A 611 14.62 -36.59 -19.87
C ARG A 611 15.59 -37.77 -19.89
#